data_AF-A0A6P2HLD8-F1
#
_entry.id   AF-A0A6P2HLD8-F1
#
_cell.length_a   1.000
_cell.length_b   1.000
_cell.length_c   1.000
_cell.angle_alpha   90.00
_cell.angle_beta   90.00
_cell.angle_gamma   90.00
#
_symmetry.space_group_name_H-M   'P 1'
#
loop_
_entity.id
_entity.type
_entity.pdbx_description
1 polymer ?
#
loop_
_entity_poly.entity_id
_entity_poly.type
_entity_poly.pdbx_seq_one_letter_code
_entity_poly.pdbx_strand_id
1 'polypeptide(L)' 'MRPRVSVFLALSLDGFIAGENGDLSWLEAFSSDSPDETGYTSLMNDIDVIVMGRNTYDTVIAFDP' A
#
# COMPACT_ATOMS: atom_id res chain seq x y z
N MET A 1 -9.23 23.40 12.04
CA MET A 1 -9.69 22.09 11.56
C MET A 1 -8.66 21.06 11.99
N ARG A 2 -9.05 19.84 12.38
CA ARG A 2 -8.09 18.75 12.68
C ARG A 2 -7.94 17.88 11.44
N PRO A 3 -6.71 17.48 11.05
CA PRO A 3 -6.53 16.58 9.92
C PRO A 3 -7.15 15.22 10.22
N ARG A 4 -7.75 14.58 9.20
CA ARG A 4 -8.09 13.16 9.24
C ARG A 4 -6.84 12.37 8.91
N VAL A 5 -6.50 11.40 9.76
CA VAL A 5 -5.39 10.48 9.51
C VAL A 5 -5.97 9.10 9.29
N SER A 6 -5.65 8.51 8.15
CA SER A 6 -6.10 7.19 7.74
C SER A 6 -4.88 6.33 7.43
N VAL A 7 -5.02 5.02 7.57
CA VAL A 7 -4.04 4.04 7.10
C VAL A 7 -4.74 3.09 6.16
N PHE A 8 -4.10 2.79 5.03
CA PHE A 8 -4.61 1.90 4.00
C PHE A 8 -3.47 0.97 3.57
N LEU A 9 -3.68 -0.34 3.74
CA LEU A 9 -2.65 -1.36 3.54
C LEU A 9 -3.29 -2.70 3.20
N ALA A 10 -2.58 -3.50 2.40
CA ALA A 10 -2.80 -4.94 2.34
C ALA A 10 -2.10 -5.60 3.53
N LEU A 11 -2.70 -6.65 4.10
CA LEU A 11 -2.12 -7.45 5.16
C LEU A 11 -2.42 -8.93 4.93
N SER A 12 -1.49 -9.79 5.33
CA SER A 12 -1.74 -11.21 5.49
C SER A 12 -2.75 -11.46 6.62
N LEU A 13 -3.33 -12.65 6.66
CA LEU A 13 -4.32 -13.02 7.69
C LEU A 13 -3.76 -12.96 9.12
N ASP A 14 -2.46 -13.19 9.26
CA ASP A 14 -1.70 -13.11 10.50
C ASP A 14 -1.11 -11.72 10.79
N GLY A 15 -1.41 -10.72 9.96
CA GLY A 15 -1.17 -9.30 10.26
C GLY A 15 0.17 -8.73 9.79
N PHE A 16 0.86 -9.40 8.87
CA PHE A 16 2.10 -8.91 8.27
C PHE A 16 1.83 -8.19 6.95
N ILE A 17 2.67 -7.20 6.63
CA ILE A 17 2.56 -6.43 5.38
C ILE A 17 3.63 -6.81 4.35
N ALA A 18 4.60 -7.63 4.74
CA ALA A 18 5.69 -8.13 3.91
C ALA A 18 6.15 -9.49 4.45
N GLY A 19 6.62 -10.35 3.55
CA GLY A 19 7.25 -11.62 3.90
C GLY A 19 8.70 -11.43 4.38
N GLU A 20 9.42 -12.55 4.49
CA GLU A 20 10.84 -12.53 4.82
C GLU A 20 11.62 -11.67 3.82
N ASN A 21 12.61 -10.93 4.31
CA ASN A 21 13.44 -10.02 3.51
C ASN A 21 12.66 -8.95 2.72
N GLY A 22 11.44 -8.61 3.14
CA GLY A 22 10.63 -7.59 2.47
C GLY A 22 9.87 -8.10 1.25
N ASP A 23 9.71 -9.42 1.10
CA ASP A 23 9.01 -10.03 -0.02
C ASP A 23 7.55 -9.54 -0.15
N LEU A 24 7.17 -9.20 -1.38
CA LEU A 24 5.82 -8.79 -1.77
C LEU A 24 5.19 -9.73 -2.81
N SER A 25 5.87 -10.82 -3.20
CA SER A 25 5.41 -11.75 -4.24
C SER A 25 4.03 -12.37 -3.94
N TRP A 26 3.69 -12.50 -2.66
CA TRP A 26 2.37 -12.98 -2.23
C TRP A 26 1.21 -12.08 -2.69
N LEU A 27 1.46 -10.79 -2.96
CA LEU A 27 0.47 -9.87 -3.51
C LEU A 27 0.18 -10.11 -5.00
N GLU A 28 1.08 -10.77 -5.73
CA GLU A 28 0.91 -11.04 -7.17
C GLU A 28 -0.34 -11.88 -7.46
N ALA A 29 -0.74 -12.74 -6.52
CA ALA A 29 -1.97 -13.52 -6.62
C ALA A 29 -3.25 -12.67 -6.71
N PHE A 30 -3.18 -11.39 -6.33
CA PHE A 30 -4.28 -10.42 -6.35
C PHE A 30 -4.08 -9.31 -7.40
N SER A 31 -3.09 -9.47 -8.30
CA SER A 31 -2.77 -8.47 -9.33
C SER A 31 -3.90 -8.20 -10.33
N SER A 32 -4.91 -9.08 -10.41
CA SER A 32 -6.11 -8.86 -11.22
C SER A 32 -7.08 -7.86 -10.62
N ASP A 33 -6.99 -7.61 -9.32
CA ASP A 33 -7.91 -6.73 -8.60
C ASP A 33 -7.60 -5.28 -8.97
N SER A 34 -8.63 -4.55 -9.41
CA SER A 34 -8.42 -3.17 -9.83
C SER A 34 -8.24 -2.23 -8.62
N PRO A 35 -7.50 -1.12 -8.79
CA PRO A 35 -7.42 -0.06 -7.77
C PRO A 35 -8.77 0.55 -7.39
N ASP A 36 -9.76 0.51 -8.29
CA ASP A 36 -11.11 0.99 -8.03
C ASP A 36 -11.89 0.03 -7.12
N GLU A 37 -11.83 -1.28 -7.38
CA GLU A 37 -12.49 -2.32 -6.57
C GLU A 37 -11.92 -2.40 -5.15
N THR A 38 -10.62 -2.16 -5.01
CA THR A 38 -9.93 -2.17 -3.71
C THR A 38 -10.06 -0.84 -2.96
N GLY A 39 -10.62 0.20 -3.59
CA GLY A 39 -10.79 1.53 -3.00
C GLY A 39 -9.53 2.40 -2.98
N TYR A 40 -8.42 1.93 -3.56
CA TYR A 40 -7.17 2.68 -3.67
C TYR A 40 -7.37 4.00 -4.43
N THR A 41 -8.05 3.96 -5.59
CA THR A 41 -8.30 5.17 -6.39
C THR A 41 -9.10 6.21 -5.61
N SER A 42 -10.14 5.78 -4.89
CA SER A 42 -10.97 6.69 -4.08
C SER A 42 -10.18 7.33 -2.96
N LEU A 43 -9.26 6.60 -2.31
CA LEU A 43 -8.40 7.16 -1.27
C LEU A 43 -7.43 8.18 -1.86
N MET A 44 -6.75 7.84 -2.94
CA MET A 44 -5.76 8.71 -3.58
C MET A 44 -6.35 10.02 -4.09
N ASN A 45 -7.63 10.01 -4.51
CA ASN A 45 -8.36 11.22 -4.90
C ASN A 45 -8.81 12.09 -3.72
N ASP A 46 -8.87 11.55 -2.50
CA ASP A 46 -9.37 12.25 -1.31
C ASP A 46 -8.24 12.79 -0.41
N ILE A 47 -7.03 12.22 -0.48
CA ILE A 47 -5.92 12.62 0.39
C ILE A 47 -5.09 13.77 -0.19
N ASP A 48 -4.65 14.68 0.68
CA ASP A 48 -3.77 15.79 0.31
C ASP A 48 -2.28 15.43 0.41
N VAL A 49 -1.93 14.50 1.31
CA VAL A 49 -0.54 14.21 1.71
C VAL A 49 -0.37 12.72 2.04
N ILE A 50 0.73 12.13 1.55
CA ILE A 50 1.19 10.80 1.95
C ILE A 50 2.40 10.96 2.89
N VAL A 51 2.37 10.25 4.02
CA VAL A 51 3.52 10.08 4.91
C VAL A 51 3.89 8.60 4.89
N MET A 52 5.14 8.29 4.56
CA MET A 52 5.64 6.92 4.51
C MET A 52 7.00 6.80 5.21
N GLY A 53 7.27 5.61 5.74
CA GLY A 53 8.58 5.29 6.31
C GLY A 53 9.63 5.06 5.21
N ARG A 54 10.92 5.15 5.58
CA ARG A 54 12.04 4.93 4.65
C ARG A 54 11.97 3.58 3.96
N ASN A 55 11.68 2.50 4.69
CA ASN A 55 11.64 1.16 4.09
C ASN A 55 10.56 1.06 3.00
N THR A 56 9.36 1.60 3.25
CA THR A 56 8.29 1.65 2.25
C THR A 56 8.68 2.50 1.04
N TYR A 57 9.34 3.64 1.27
CA TYR A 57 9.84 4.49 0.19
C TYR A 57 10.86 3.76 -0.67
N ASP A 58 11.87 3.15 -0.06
CA ASP A 58 12.95 2.42 -0.74
C ASP A 58 12.40 1.24 -1.56
N THR A 59 11.36 0.55 -1.07
CA THR A 59 10.65 -0.49 -1.83
C THR A 59 9.96 0.08 -3.07
N VAL A 60 9.18 1.16 -2.94
CA VAL A 60 8.40 1.73 -4.05
C VAL A 60 9.30 2.29 -5.16
N ILE A 61 10.40 2.96 -4.83
CA ILE A 61 11.32 3.51 -5.83
C ILE A 61 12.11 2.43 -6.59
N ALA A 62 12.13 1.19 -6.09
CA ALA A 62 12.77 0.05 -6.74
C ALA A 62 11.85 -0.67 -7.73
N PHE A 63 10.56 -0.30 -7.83
CA PHE A 63 9.65 -0.87 -8.83
C PHE A 63 9.96 -0.34 -10.23
N ASP A 64 9.89 -1.23 -11.22
CA ASP A 64 10.01 -0.86 -12.62
C ASP A 64 8.77 -0.05 -13.07
N PRO A 65 8.91 0.95 -13.96
CA PRO A 65 7.80 1.77 -14.45
C PRO A 65 6.78 1.02 -15.30
#